data_AF-A0AAE3VYS3-F1
#
_entry.id   AF-A0AAE3VYS3-F1
#
_cell.length_a   1.000
_cell.length_b   1.000
_cell.length_c   1.000
_cell.angle_alpha   90.00
_cell.angle_beta   90.00
_cell.angle_gamma   90.00
#
_symmetry.space_group_name_H-M   'P 1'
#
loop_
_entity.id
_entity.type
_entity.pdbx_description
1 polymer ?
#
loop_
_entity_poly.entity_id
_entity_poly.type
_entity_poly.pdbx_seq_one_letter_code
_entity_poly.pdbx_strand_id
1 'polypeptide(L)'
;MQNSTIVAFYGPKPKPLETLIARVQGLAASHLPGFRPRPMPEVHATLLGLEDPARAADLPLLLRHLTAALHRPGMSVQFGGFADREYPISSRDRGLHERSFLVSDANVVLIGWPVDGRSGEPTPALDDLRRSCQAFGFRHRYHLCPGDTDPDCYLVVGRTPGGSAPAHVTVAETAIRNELAASPPTRISLTTADVRLVRYSDTTLPTGTSRAYPIDRPHPPH
;
A
#
# COMPACT_ATOMS: atom_id res chain seq x y z
N MET A 1 11.54 18.43 12.14
CA MET A 1 10.30 17.87 12.73
C MET A 1 10.25 16.40 12.33
N GLN A 2 9.90 15.51 13.25
CA GLN A 2 9.82 14.07 12.98
C GLN A 2 8.39 13.75 12.53
N ASN A 3 8.24 13.33 11.27
CA ASN A 3 6.94 12.96 10.71
C ASN A 3 6.57 11.55 11.14
N SER A 4 5.28 11.23 11.10
CA SER A 4 4.77 9.90 11.44
C SER A 4 3.79 9.40 10.37
N THR A 5 3.71 8.09 10.20
CA THR A 5 2.75 7.43 9.30
C THR A 5 2.41 6.03 9.81
N ILE A 6 1.22 5.54 9.47
CA ILE A 6 0.82 4.15 9.67
C ILE A 6 1.03 3.40 8.37
N VAL A 7 1.87 2.37 8.41
CA VAL A 7 2.22 1.56 7.25
C VAL A 7 2.01 0.07 7.52
N ALA A 8 1.63 -0.66 6.47
CA ALA A 8 1.63 -2.11 6.43
C ALA A 8 2.91 -2.66 5.78
N PHE A 9 3.31 -3.86 6.20
CA PHE A 9 4.39 -4.64 5.62
C PHE A 9 5.79 -4.01 5.72
N TYR A 10 6.00 -3.09 6.66
CA TYR A 10 7.30 -2.46 6.90
C TYR A 10 8.23 -3.40 7.68
N GLY A 11 9.41 -3.68 7.12
CA GLY A 11 10.33 -4.70 7.63
C GLY A 11 10.10 -6.09 7.01
N PRO A 12 10.26 -7.18 7.78
CA PRO A 12 9.99 -8.54 7.33
C PRO A 12 8.57 -8.71 6.80
N LYS A 13 8.40 -9.53 5.77
CA LYS A 13 7.12 -9.73 5.07
C LYS A 13 6.67 -11.18 5.11
N PRO A 14 5.36 -11.43 4.99
CA PRO A 14 4.87 -12.76 4.69
C PRO A 14 5.53 -13.29 3.40
N LYS A 15 5.97 -14.57 3.42
CA LYS A 15 6.73 -15.15 2.30
C LYS A 15 6.03 -15.03 0.93
N PRO A 16 4.69 -15.21 0.81
CA PRO A 16 4.02 -15.02 -0.48
C PRO A 16 4.16 -13.60 -1.03
N LEU A 17 4.10 -12.58 -0.16
CA LEU A 17 4.26 -11.18 -0.56
C LEU A 17 5.71 -10.87 -0.95
N GLU A 18 6.68 -11.39 -0.20
CA GLU A 18 8.11 -11.25 -0.53
C GLU A 18 8.42 -11.83 -1.92
N THR A 19 7.92 -13.04 -2.20
CA THR A 19 8.08 -13.71 -3.49
C THR A 19 7.43 -12.91 -4.63
N LEU A 20 6.23 -12.36 -4.41
CA LEU A 20 5.56 -11.52 -5.40
C LEU A 20 6.37 -10.24 -5.68
N ILE A 21 6.81 -9.52 -4.64
CA ILE A 21 7.58 -8.28 -4.80
C ILE A 21 8.87 -8.57 -5.55
N ALA A 22 9.60 -9.64 -5.20
CA ALA A 22 10.83 -10.03 -5.88
C ALA A 22 10.59 -10.33 -7.37
N ARG A 23 9.49 -11.02 -7.70
CA ARG A 23 9.10 -11.30 -9.09
C ARG A 23 8.81 -9.99 -9.85
N VAL A 24 8.00 -9.10 -9.27
CA VAL A 24 7.67 -7.81 -9.90
C VAL A 24 8.91 -6.93 -10.08
N GLN A 25 9.82 -6.90 -9.10
CA GLN A 25 11.10 -6.20 -9.22
C GLN A 25 11.97 -6.78 -10.35
N GLY A 26 12.00 -8.10 -10.52
CA GLY A 26 12.70 -8.76 -11.62
C GLY A 26 12.14 -8.39 -12.99
N LEU A 27 10.81 -8.42 -13.13
CA LEU A 27 10.15 -8.00 -14.37
C LEU A 27 10.39 -6.51 -14.67
N ALA A 28 10.27 -5.66 -13.65
CA ALA A 28 10.56 -4.24 -13.79
C ALA A 28 12.00 -3.99 -14.24
N ALA A 29 12.98 -4.71 -13.69
CA ALA A 29 14.38 -4.61 -14.09
C ALA A 29 14.61 -5.00 -15.57
N SER A 30 13.85 -5.97 -16.08
CA SER A 30 13.94 -6.42 -17.48
C SER A 30 13.32 -5.45 -18.48
N HIS A 31 12.31 -4.67 -18.07
CA HIS A 31 11.57 -3.79 -18.98
C HIS A 31 11.87 -2.29 -18.83
N LEU A 32 12.34 -1.85 -17.66
CA LEU A 32 12.54 -0.44 -17.34
C LEU A 32 14.04 -0.12 -17.22
N PRO A 33 14.64 0.56 -18.22
CA PRO A 33 16.03 0.98 -18.18
C PRO A 33 16.33 1.82 -16.93
N GLY A 34 17.42 1.47 -16.24
CA GLY A 34 17.85 2.20 -15.04
C GLY A 34 16.98 1.96 -13.81
N PHE A 35 16.05 1.00 -13.82
CA PHE A 35 15.28 0.62 -12.64
C PHE A 35 16.20 0.32 -11.45
N ARG A 36 15.77 0.79 -10.28
CA ARG A 36 16.40 0.55 -8.98
C ARG A 36 15.35 -0.06 -8.05
N PRO A 37 15.45 -1.35 -7.71
CA PRO A 37 14.51 -1.97 -6.78
C PRO A 37 14.63 -1.30 -5.42
N ARG A 38 13.48 -1.08 -4.78
CA ARG A 38 13.47 -0.66 -3.38
C ARG A 38 13.93 -1.85 -2.51
N PRO A 39 14.78 -1.63 -1.49
CA PRO A 39 15.16 -2.69 -0.57
C PRO A 39 13.92 -3.40 0.01
N MET A 40 13.93 -4.73 0.04
CA MET A 40 12.77 -5.53 0.45
C MET A 40 12.19 -5.07 1.81
N PRO A 41 12.97 -4.79 2.87
CA PRO A 41 12.42 -4.31 4.14
C PRO A 41 11.70 -2.95 4.05
N GLU A 42 11.99 -2.15 3.03
CA GLU A 42 11.49 -0.79 2.86
C GLU A 42 10.27 -0.71 1.92
N VAL A 43 9.94 -1.77 1.20
CA VAL A 43 8.67 -1.86 0.47
C VAL A 43 7.53 -1.94 1.49
N HIS A 44 6.59 -1.01 1.44
CA HIS A 44 5.49 -0.91 2.40
C HIS A 44 4.27 -0.25 1.75
N ALA A 45 3.09 -0.46 2.35
CA ALA A 45 1.88 0.24 1.97
C ALA A 45 1.56 1.29 3.03
N THR A 46 1.29 2.53 2.60
CA THR A 46 0.81 3.56 3.52
C THR A 46 -0.69 3.37 3.74
N LEU A 47 -1.07 3.09 4.99
CA LEU A 47 -2.48 3.01 5.38
C LEU A 47 -3.02 4.40 5.70
N LEU A 48 -2.24 5.19 6.45
CA LEU A 48 -2.63 6.53 6.88
C LEU A 48 -1.40 7.41 7.15
N GLY A 49 -1.27 8.50 6.40
CA GLY A 49 -0.34 9.59 6.74
C GLY A 49 -0.81 10.32 8.01
N LEU A 50 0.12 10.66 8.89
CA LEU A 50 -0.15 11.43 10.12
C LEU A 50 0.46 12.83 10.06
N GLU A 51 0.91 13.24 8.88
CA GLU A 51 1.22 14.63 8.59
C GLU A 51 -0.05 15.49 8.70
N ASP A 52 0.08 16.67 9.33
CA ASP A 52 -0.99 17.66 9.47
C ASP A 52 -2.25 17.19 10.25
N PRO A 53 -2.10 16.73 11.50
CA PRO A 53 -3.25 16.35 12.34
C PRO A 53 -4.16 17.55 12.62
N ALA A 54 -5.46 17.29 12.77
CA ALA A 54 -6.39 18.28 13.31
C ALA A 54 -5.98 18.69 14.74
N ARG A 55 -6.38 19.90 15.17
CA ARG A 55 -6.03 20.44 16.50
C ARG A 55 -6.42 19.52 17.68
N ALA A 56 -7.44 18.69 17.50
CA ALA A 56 -7.94 17.75 18.51
C ALA A 56 -7.62 16.28 18.15
N ALA A 57 -6.57 16.01 17.38
CA ALA A 57 -6.23 14.65 16.99
C ALA A 57 -5.81 13.77 18.19
N ASP A 58 -6.29 12.53 18.20
CA ASP A 58 -6.06 11.57 19.29
C ASP A 58 -5.39 10.30 18.74
N LEU A 59 -4.05 10.30 18.77
CA LEU A 59 -3.25 9.17 18.30
C LEU A 59 -3.52 7.88 19.12
N PRO A 60 -3.57 7.90 20.48
CA PRO A 60 -3.95 6.72 21.25
C PRO A 60 -5.29 6.09 20.84
N LEU A 61 -6.34 6.89 20.65
CA LEU A 61 -7.64 6.37 20.19
C LEU A 61 -7.59 5.86 18.75
N LEU A 62 -6.89 6.56 17.86
CA LEU A 62 -6.65 6.08 16.49
C LEU A 62 -5.99 4.70 16.49
N LEU A 63 -4.92 4.51 17.27
CA LEU A 63 -4.20 3.23 17.32
C LEU A 63 -5.09 2.11 17.87
N ARG A 64 -5.87 2.38 18.92
CA ARG A 64 -6.85 1.42 19.44
C ARG A 64 -7.90 1.04 18.40
N HIS A 65 -8.39 2.02 17.63
CA HIS A 65 -9.34 1.80 16.55
C HIS A 65 -8.75 0.91 15.44
N LEU A 66 -7.53 1.22 14.98
CA LEU A 66 -6.81 0.40 13.99
C LEU A 66 -6.54 -1.02 14.50
N THR A 67 -6.12 -1.17 15.77
CA THR A 67 -5.91 -2.47 16.40
C THR A 67 -7.19 -3.30 16.42
N ALA A 68 -8.33 -2.70 16.74
CA ALA A 68 -9.63 -3.38 16.74
C ALA A 68 -10.06 -3.78 15.31
N ALA A 69 -9.94 -2.87 14.35
CA ALA A 69 -10.33 -3.11 12.96
C ALA A 69 -9.49 -4.21 12.27
N LEU A 70 -8.23 -4.36 12.66
CA LEU A 70 -7.30 -5.35 12.12
C LEU A 70 -7.13 -6.57 13.01
N HIS A 71 -7.96 -6.70 14.06
CA HIS A 71 -8.02 -7.91 14.86
C HIS A 71 -8.63 -9.05 14.05
N ARG A 72 -8.32 -10.30 14.44
CA ARG A 72 -8.63 -11.49 13.63
C ARG A 72 -10.12 -11.59 13.24
N PRO A 73 -10.45 -11.93 11.99
CA PRO A 73 -9.57 -12.54 10.97
C PRO A 73 -8.65 -11.58 10.18
N GLY A 74 -8.60 -10.29 10.52
CA GLY A 74 -7.83 -9.29 9.78
C GLY A 74 -8.44 -8.97 8.42
N MET A 75 -7.79 -8.11 7.64
CA MET A 75 -8.24 -7.72 6.31
C MET A 75 -7.53 -8.53 5.24
N SER A 76 -8.24 -9.30 4.42
CA SER A 76 -7.63 -10.04 3.30
C SER A 76 -7.32 -9.08 2.16
N VAL A 77 -6.05 -8.87 1.85
CA VAL A 77 -5.59 -8.02 0.74
C VAL A 77 -5.05 -8.91 -0.38
N GLN A 78 -5.54 -8.72 -1.60
CA GLN A 78 -5.08 -9.42 -2.80
C GLN A 78 -4.18 -8.54 -3.64
N PHE A 79 -3.02 -9.07 -4.02
CA PHE A 79 -2.11 -8.50 -5.02
C PHE A 79 -2.04 -9.43 -6.24
N GLY A 80 -2.21 -8.87 -7.44
CA GLY A 80 -2.29 -9.65 -8.68
C GLY A 80 -3.56 -10.51 -8.79
N GLY A 81 -3.66 -11.28 -9.86
CA GLY A 81 -4.81 -12.16 -10.15
C GLY A 81 -6.10 -11.41 -10.49
N PHE A 82 -6.03 -10.12 -10.85
CA PHE A 82 -7.17 -9.36 -11.34
C PHE A 82 -7.25 -9.50 -12.86
N ALA A 83 -8.30 -10.19 -13.32
CA ALA A 83 -8.60 -10.32 -14.74
C ALA A 83 -9.01 -8.98 -15.33
N ASP A 84 -8.80 -8.78 -16.63
CA ASP A 84 -9.28 -7.60 -17.34
C ASP A 84 -10.80 -7.68 -17.52
N ARG A 85 -11.52 -7.28 -16.46
CA ARG A 85 -12.97 -7.22 -16.39
C ARG A 85 -13.41 -6.08 -15.48
N GLU A 86 -14.69 -5.77 -15.56
CA GLU A 86 -15.32 -4.87 -14.59
C GLU A 86 -15.47 -5.54 -13.22
N TYR A 87 -15.14 -4.78 -12.18
CA TYR A 87 -15.27 -5.15 -10.78
C TYR A 87 -16.24 -4.20 -10.07
N PRO A 88 -16.79 -4.59 -8.91
CA PRO A 88 -17.72 -3.74 -8.15
C PRO A 88 -17.11 -2.43 -7.63
N ILE A 89 -15.78 -2.33 -7.62
CA ILE A 89 -15.05 -1.11 -7.23
C ILE A 89 -14.06 -0.75 -8.33
N SER A 90 -13.75 0.54 -8.42
CA SER A 90 -12.68 1.09 -9.24
C SER A 90 -11.59 1.71 -8.34
N SER A 91 -10.40 1.90 -8.91
CA SER A 91 -9.31 2.64 -8.29
C SER A 91 -9.05 3.89 -9.15
N ARG A 92 -9.46 5.05 -8.64
CA ARG A 92 -9.38 6.34 -9.36
C ARG A 92 -9.99 6.27 -10.76
N ASP A 93 -11.23 5.79 -10.82
CA ASP A 93 -12.00 5.63 -12.06
C ASP A 93 -11.39 4.68 -13.10
N ARG A 94 -10.45 3.82 -12.67
CA ARG A 94 -9.80 2.81 -13.52
C ARG A 94 -10.03 1.40 -12.98
N GLY A 95 -10.01 0.42 -13.88
CA GLY A 95 -10.18 -1.00 -13.55
C GLY A 95 -9.01 -1.56 -12.74
N LEU A 96 -9.27 -2.57 -11.92
CA LEU A 96 -8.26 -3.15 -11.03
C LEU A 96 -7.12 -3.85 -11.77
N HIS A 97 -7.42 -4.50 -12.90
CA HIS A 97 -6.40 -5.05 -13.79
C HIS A 97 -5.40 -3.97 -14.22
N GLU A 98 -5.93 -2.87 -14.75
CA GLU A 98 -5.14 -1.73 -15.21
C GLU A 98 -4.38 -1.03 -14.07
N ARG A 99 -4.96 -0.99 -12.86
CA ARG A 99 -4.33 -0.34 -11.70
C ARG A 99 -3.35 -1.23 -10.96
N SER A 100 -3.36 -2.55 -11.20
CA SER A 100 -2.57 -3.52 -10.42
C SER A 100 -1.07 -3.26 -10.47
N PHE A 101 -0.59 -2.62 -11.53
CA PHE A 101 0.77 -2.16 -11.67
C PHE A 101 0.84 -0.87 -12.48
N LEU A 102 1.67 0.08 -12.06
CA LEU A 102 1.88 1.34 -12.77
C LEU A 102 3.27 1.92 -12.51
N VAL A 103 3.73 2.76 -13.44
CA VAL A 103 4.85 3.67 -13.24
C VAL A 103 4.29 5.09 -13.16
N SER A 104 4.40 5.74 -12.00
CA SER A 104 3.97 7.12 -11.79
C SER A 104 5.15 7.98 -11.39
N ASP A 105 5.40 9.02 -12.17
CA ASP A 105 6.59 9.87 -12.07
C ASP A 105 7.87 9.03 -12.19
N ALA A 106 8.52 8.76 -11.06
CA ALA A 106 9.70 7.93 -10.94
C ALA A 106 9.46 6.68 -10.10
N ASN A 107 8.24 6.45 -9.58
CA ASN A 107 7.92 5.31 -8.74
C ASN A 107 7.33 4.17 -9.56
N VAL A 108 7.83 2.97 -9.33
CA VAL A 108 7.24 1.73 -9.83
C VAL A 108 6.39 1.15 -8.70
N VAL A 109 5.10 0.96 -8.97
CA VAL A 109 4.09 0.70 -7.96
C VAL A 109 3.31 -0.55 -8.28
N LEU A 110 3.22 -1.46 -7.31
CA LEU A 110 2.32 -2.61 -7.29
C LEU A 110 1.11 -2.25 -6.41
N ILE A 111 -0.11 -2.47 -6.88
CA ILE A 111 -1.32 -2.17 -6.11
C ILE A 111 -2.12 -3.44 -5.87
N GLY A 112 -2.57 -3.59 -4.63
CA GLY A 112 -3.56 -4.59 -4.25
C GLY A 112 -4.78 -3.93 -3.61
N TRP A 113 -5.82 -4.74 -3.41
CA TRP A 113 -7.08 -4.29 -2.81
C TRP A 113 -7.58 -5.30 -1.78
N PRO A 114 -8.32 -4.84 -0.76
CA PRO A 114 -9.09 -5.74 0.09
C PRO A 114 -10.05 -6.58 -0.74
N VAL A 115 -10.21 -7.85 -0.37
CA VAL A 115 -11.16 -8.78 -1.00
C VAL A 115 -11.96 -9.50 0.07
N ASP A 116 -13.19 -9.88 -0.26
CA ASP A 116 -13.99 -10.76 0.58
C ASP A 116 -13.33 -12.15 0.67
N GLY A 117 -13.22 -12.69 1.87
CA GLY A 117 -12.51 -13.96 2.11
C GLY A 117 -13.20 -15.18 1.50
N ARG A 118 -14.49 -15.10 1.15
CA ARG A 118 -15.28 -16.21 0.59
C ARG A 118 -15.42 -16.09 -0.92
N SER A 119 -15.86 -14.94 -1.41
CA SER A 119 -16.08 -14.72 -2.86
C SER A 119 -14.79 -14.34 -3.58
N GLY A 120 -13.82 -13.74 -2.88
CA GLY A 120 -12.63 -13.15 -3.50
C GLY A 120 -12.91 -11.85 -4.26
N GLU A 121 -14.13 -11.30 -4.17
CA GLU A 121 -14.48 -10.04 -4.80
C GLU A 121 -13.84 -8.87 -4.06
N PRO A 122 -13.33 -7.84 -4.77
CA PRO A 122 -12.79 -6.63 -4.15
C PRO A 122 -13.81 -5.90 -3.28
N THR A 123 -13.34 -5.28 -2.20
CA THR A 123 -14.18 -4.53 -1.26
C THR A 123 -13.59 -3.15 -0.94
N PRO A 124 -14.41 -2.17 -0.53
CA PRO A 124 -13.93 -0.84 -0.13
C PRO A 124 -13.31 -0.81 1.27
N ALA A 125 -13.01 -1.96 1.90
CA ALA A 125 -12.70 -2.03 3.33
C ALA A 125 -11.51 -1.15 3.78
N LEU A 126 -10.53 -0.89 2.91
CA LEU A 126 -9.41 0.01 3.22
C LEU A 126 -9.80 1.48 3.10
N ASP A 127 -10.69 1.83 2.16
CA ASP A 127 -11.29 3.16 2.08
C ASP A 127 -12.10 3.45 3.35
N ASP A 128 -12.95 2.52 3.75
CA ASP A 128 -13.77 2.60 4.96
C ASP A 128 -12.91 2.76 6.21
N LEU A 129 -11.82 1.99 6.31
CA LEU A 129 -10.86 2.12 7.41
C LEU A 129 -10.24 3.52 7.43
N ARG A 130 -9.77 4.02 6.28
CA ARG A 130 -9.19 5.37 6.17
C ARG A 130 -10.18 6.47 6.54
N ARG A 131 -11.45 6.35 6.15
CA ARG A 131 -12.51 7.30 6.53
C ARG A 131 -12.81 7.27 8.02
N SER A 132 -12.92 6.08 8.60
CA SER A 132 -13.19 5.94 10.03
C SER A 132 -12.10 6.60 10.89
N CYS A 133 -10.86 6.70 10.38
CA CYS A 133 -9.76 7.39 11.06
C CYS A 133 -9.96 8.91 11.17
N GLN A 134 -10.82 9.52 10.33
CA GLN A 134 -11.12 10.95 10.37
C GLN A 134 -11.80 11.36 11.69
N ALA A 135 -12.54 10.44 12.32
CA ALA A 135 -13.16 10.65 13.64
C ALA A 135 -12.12 10.95 14.75
N PHE A 136 -10.85 10.61 14.52
CA PHE A 136 -9.74 10.84 15.46
C PHE A 136 -8.83 12.00 15.04
N GLY A 137 -9.26 12.82 14.08
CA GLY A 137 -8.53 14.01 13.65
C GLY A 137 -7.43 13.75 12.63
N PHE A 138 -7.36 12.55 12.03
CA PHE A 138 -6.41 12.20 10.98
C PHE A 138 -7.13 11.96 9.67
N ARG A 139 -6.88 12.83 8.68
CA ARG A 139 -7.50 12.75 7.36
C ARG A 139 -6.51 12.22 6.34
N HIS A 140 -6.92 11.22 5.57
CA HIS A 140 -6.10 10.71 4.47
C HIS A 140 -5.99 11.75 3.35
N ARG A 141 -4.82 11.84 2.71
CA ARG A 141 -4.51 12.83 1.67
C ARG A 141 -5.48 12.77 0.47
N TYR A 142 -6.05 11.59 0.21
CA TYR A 142 -6.97 11.36 -0.91
C TYR A 142 -8.44 11.44 -0.51
N HIS A 143 -8.78 11.92 0.69
CA HIS A 143 -10.16 12.19 1.12
C HIS A 143 -10.37 13.68 1.33
N LEU A 144 -10.15 14.49 0.28
CA LEU A 144 -10.32 15.94 0.36
C LEU A 144 -11.80 16.32 0.22
N CYS A 145 -12.54 15.55 -0.58
CA CYS A 145 -13.97 15.68 -0.82
C CYS A 145 -14.74 14.43 -0.33
N PRO A 146 -16.02 14.56 0.05
CA PRO A 146 -16.84 13.44 0.52
C PRO A 146 -16.93 12.25 -0.46
N GLY A 147 -16.84 12.51 -1.77
CA GLY A 147 -16.92 11.49 -2.83
C GLY A 147 -15.59 10.82 -3.18
N ASP A 148 -14.44 11.31 -2.68
CA ASP A 148 -13.15 10.75 -3.06
C ASP A 148 -12.98 9.37 -2.44
N THR A 149 -12.63 8.34 -3.22
CA THR A 149 -12.35 6.99 -2.72
C THR A 149 -10.88 6.63 -2.88
N ASP A 150 -10.35 5.87 -1.93
CA ASP A 150 -9.01 5.32 -1.98
C ASP A 150 -8.98 3.93 -1.33
N PRO A 151 -9.33 2.88 -2.09
CA PRO A 151 -9.23 1.49 -1.62
C PRO A 151 -7.82 0.91 -1.82
N ASP A 152 -6.85 1.70 -2.31
CA ASP A 152 -5.57 1.19 -2.80
C ASP A 152 -4.62 0.80 -1.66
N CYS A 153 -4.20 -0.46 -1.67
CA CYS A 153 -3.03 -0.93 -0.94
C CYS A 153 -1.82 -0.89 -1.87
N TYR A 154 -1.25 0.29 -2.08
CA TYR A 154 -0.13 0.47 -3.00
C TYR A 154 1.22 0.22 -2.33
N LEU A 155 2.13 -0.45 -3.04
CA LEU A 155 3.50 -0.76 -2.66
C LEU A 155 4.45 -0.13 -3.67
N VAL A 156 5.32 0.78 -3.24
CA VAL A 156 6.41 1.24 -4.11
C VAL A 156 7.50 0.18 -4.11
N VAL A 157 7.61 -0.55 -5.22
CA VAL A 157 8.57 -1.68 -5.36
C VAL A 157 9.92 -1.23 -5.90
N GLY A 158 10.03 -0.01 -6.42
CA GLY A 158 11.29 0.56 -6.86
C GLY A 158 11.09 1.89 -7.55
N ARG A 159 12.15 2.36 -8.19
CA ARG A 159 12.17 3.63 -8.91
C ARG A 159 12.86 3.52 -10.25
N THR A 160 12.46 4.36 -11.18
CA THR A 160 13.17 4.59 -12.44
C THR A 160 13.85 5.97 -12.40
N PRO A 161 14.86 6.21 -13.24
CA PRO A 161 15.31 7.57 -13.51
C PRO A 161 14.12 8.35 -14.08
N GLY A 162 13.82 9.51 -13.50
CA GLY A 162 12.79 10.39 -14.04
C GLY A 162 13.05 10.65 -15.53
N GLY A 163 12.00 10.55 -16.35
CA GLY A 163 12.12 10.68 -17.82
C GLY A 163 12.33 9.37 -18.57
N SER A 164 11.96 8.22 -17.99
CA SER A 164 11.85 6.97 -18.76
C SER A 164 10.94 7.18 -19.99
N ALA A 165 11.39 6.74 -21.17
CA ALA A 165 10.64 6.98 -22.40
C ALA A 165 9.23 6.35 -22.28
N PRO A 166 8.15 7.06 -22.68
CA PRO A 166 6.78 6.58 -22.53
C PRO A 166 6.55 5.17 -23.12
N ALA A 167 7.23 4.84 -24.23
CA ALA A 167 7.15 3.52 -24.85
C ALA A 167 7.64 2.40 -23.93
N HIS A 168 8.76 2.60 -23.20
CA HIS A 168 9.26 1.60 -22.25
C HIS A 168 8.29 1.41 -21.08
N VAL A 169 7.70 2.51 -20.59
CA VAL A 169 6.71 2.47 -19.53
C VAL A 169 5.48 1.69 -19.96
N THR A 170 4.90 2.00 -21.11
CA THR A 170 3.72 1.29 -21.63
C THR A 170 3.99 -0.21 -21.81
N VAL A 171 5.14 -0.57 -22.40
CA VAL A 171 5.52 -1.98 -22.59
C VAL A 171 5.67 -2.69 -21.23
N ALA A 172 6.35 -2.08 -20.26
CA ALA A 172 6.52 -2.64 -18.93
C ALA A 172 5.18 -2.82 -18.21
N GLU A 173 4.32 -1.80 -18.23
CA GLU A 173 3.01 -1.85 -17.58
C GLU A 173 2.14 -2.96 -18.18
N THR A 174 2.02 -3.04 -19.51
CA THR A 174 1.25 -4.09 -20.18
C THR A 174 1.80 -5.48 -19.87
N ALA A 175 3.11 -5.68 -20.00
CA ALA A 175 3.73 -6.99 -19.75
C ALA A 175 3.52 -7.46 -18.31
N ILE A 176 3.75 -6.58 -17.33
CA ILE A 176 3.65 -6.92 -15.92
C ILE A 176 2.19 -7.11 -15.49
N ARG A 177 1.25 -6.30 -15.98
CA ARG A 177 -0.19 -6.50 -15.70
C ARG A 177 -0.70 -7.84 -16.23
N ASN A 178 -0.30 -8.22 -17.45
CA ASN A 178 -0.66 -9.50 -18.03
C ASN A 178 -0.10 -10.67 -17.21
N GLU A 179 1.16 -10.58 -16.80
CA GLU A 179 1.79 -11.59 -15.95
C GLU A 179 1.11 -11.68 -14.57
N LEU A 180 0.76 -10.54 -13.97
CA LEU A 180 0.02 -10.49 -12.71
C LEU A 180 -1.39 -11.09 -12.84
N ALA A 181 -2.09 -10.85 -13.95
CA ALA A 181 -3.42 -11.38 -14.21
C ALA A 181 -3.42 -12.89 -14.49
N ALA A 182 -2.39 -13.40 -15.18
CA ALA A 182 -2.22 -14.82 -15.47
C ALA A 182 -1.73 -15.64 -14.25
N SER A 183 -1.06 -14.98 -13.30
CA SER A 183 -0.59 -15.59 -12.06
C SER A 183 -1.73 -15.86 -11.06
N PRO A 184 -1.63 -16.91 -10.22
CA PRO A 184 -2.51 -17.07 -9.07
C PRO A 184 -2.48 -15.83 -8.16
N PRO A 185 -3.63 -15.41 -7.59
CA PRO A 185 -3.70 -14.24 -6.72
C PRO A 185 -2.86 -14.44 -5.46
N THR A 186 -2.10 -13.42 -5.07
CA THR A 186 -1.37 -13.42 -3.80
C THR A 186 -2.23 -12.74 -2.74
N ARG A 187 -2.84 -13.55 -1.87
CA ARG A 187 -3.70 -13.06 -0.77
C ARG A 187 -2.96 -13.07 0.55
N ILE A 188 -2.96 -11.93 1.24
CA ILE A 188 -2.31 -11.73 2.53
C ILE A 188 -3.37 -11.27 3.53
N SER A 189 -3.42 -11.92 4.70
CA SER A 189 -4.20 -11.40 5.83
C SER A 189 -3.40 -10.28 6.48
N LEU A 190 -3.86 -9.04 6.29
CA LEU A 190 -3.34 -7.85 6.95
C LEU A 190 -3.87 -7.82 8.39
N THR A 191 -2.97 -7.98 9.35
CA THR A 191 -3.28 -7.99 10.79
C THR A 191 -2.51 -6.90 11.53
N THR A 192 -2.77 -6.74 12.82
CA THR A 192 -1.99 -5.84 13.69
C THR A 192 -0.49 -6.16 13.67
N ALA A 193 -0.11 -7.43 13.45
CA ALA A 193 1.29 -7.86 13.37
C ALA A 193 2.01 -7.29 12.13
N ASP A 194 1.28 -6.88 11.11
CA ASP A 194 1.81 -6.36 9.84
C ASP A 194 1.85 -4.84 9.79
N VAL A 195 1.24 -4.15 10.76
CA VAL A 195 1.08 -2.69 10.77
C VAL A 195 2.02 -2.05 11.79
N ARG A 196 2.63 -0.94 11.38
CA ARG A 196 3.58 -0.17 12.20
C ARG A 196 3.23 1.31 12.16
N LEU A 197 3.38 1.96 13.32
CA LEU A 197 3.61 3.39 13.39
C LEU A 197 5.08 3.65 13.07
N VAL A 198 5.36 4.36 11.99
CA VAL A 198 6.74 4.70 11.58
C VAL A 198 6.97 6.18 11.75
N ARG A 199 8.01 6.52 12.53
CA ARG A 199 8.54 7.87 12.65
C ARG A 199 9.73 8.03 11.71
N TYR A 200 9.74 9.10 10.91
CA TYR A 200 10.70 9.27 9.82
C TYR A 200 11.09 10.74 9.60
N SER A 201 12.25 10.94 8.99
CA SER A 201 12.70 12.22 8.42
C SER A 201 12.77 12.19 6.89
N ASP A 202 12.81 11.00 6.30
CA ASP A 202 12.84 10.76 4.85
C ASP A 202 11.55 10.05 4.43
N THR A 203 10.85 10.61 3.44
CA THR A 203 9.55 10.13 2.94
C THR A 203 9.61 8.78 2.22
N THR A 204 10.82 8.25 1.97
CA THR A 204 11.03 6.88 1.49
C THR A 204 11.04 5.84 2.59
N LEU A 205 11.08 6.29 3.86
CA LEU A 205 11.16 5.48 5.07
C LEU A 205 12.31 4.46 5.02
N PRO A 206 13.57 4.88 4.82
CA PRO A 206 14.67 3.94 4.86
C PRO A 206 14.84 3.40 6.27
N THR A 207 15.15 2.11 6.39
CA THR A 207 15.21 1.43 7.70
C THR A 207 16.31 1.97 8.61
N GLY A 208 17.38 2.53 8.04
CA GLY A 208 18.49 3.13 8.79
C GLY A 208 18.17 4.48 9.45
N THR A 209 17.14 5.19 8.99
CA THR A 209 16.78 6.52 9.53
C THR A 209 15.35 6.61 10.07
N SER A 210 14.59 5.52 9.95
CA SER A 210 13.21 5.43 10.43
C SER A 210 13.11 4.56 11.68
N ARG A 211 12.13 4.85 12.54
CA ARG A 211 11.81 4.01 13.70
C ARG A 211 10.39 3.49 13.59
N ALA A 212 10.24 2.18 13.61
CA ALA A 212 8.96 1.50 13.50
C ALA A 212 8.53 0.92 14.85
N TYR A 213 7.26 1.09 15.19
CA TYR A 213 6.67 0.63 16.44
C TYR A 213 5.40 -0.20 16.16
N PRO A 214 5.19 -1.36 16.81
CA PRO A 214 3.92 -2.10 16.73
C PRO A 214 2.76 -1.25 17.22
N ILE A 215 1.65 -1.20 16.49
CA ILE A 215 0.49 -0.36 16.84
C ILE A 215 -0.31 -0.88 18.05
N ASP A 216 -0.10 -2.14 18.44
CA ASP A 216 -0.79 -2.81 19.53
C ASP A 216 -0.01 -2.75 20.86
N ARG A 217 1.04 -1.92 20.94
CA ARG A 217 1.88 -1.74 22.13
C ARG A 217 1.95 -0.26 22.54
N PRO A 218 2.21 0.02 23.83
CA PRO A 218 2.46 1.38 24.28
C PRO A 218 3.66 1.99 23.54
N HIS A 219 3.53 3.26 23.14
CA HIS A 219 4.57 4.01 22.46
C HIS A 219 5.21 5.03 23.42
N PRO A 220 6.52 5.32 23.28
CA PRO A 220 7.15 6.37 24.06
C PRO A 220 6.51 7.74 23.76
N PRO A 221 6.35 8.60 24.78
CA PRO A 221 5.84 9.95 24.59
C PRO A 221 6.73 10.75 23.63
N HIS A 222 6.11 11.75 22.99
CA HIS A 222 6.75 12.66 22.03
C HIS A 222 7.77 13.56 22.69
#